data_AF-A0A914BTM7-F1
#
_entry.id   AF-A0A914BTM7-F1
#
_cell.length_a   1.000
_cell.length_b   1.000
_cell.length_c   1.000
_cell.angle_alpha   90.00
_cell.angle_beta   90.00
_cell.angle_gamma   90.00
#
_symmetry.space_group_name_H-M   'P 1'
#
loop_
_entity.id
_entity.type
_entity.pdbx_description
1 polymer ?
#
loop_
_entity_poly.entity_id
_entity_poly.type
_entity_poly.pdbx_seq_one_letter_code
_entity_poly.pdbx_strand_id
1 'polypeptide(L)'
;MSSLSNPPQIYDALWEDRDVRFDISTSQMNMRSGEKRIDLLDSVEDTKGNNGDRGRLIVTNLRLIWHSHTLPRVNLSVGYTCIINITVRTAHSKLRGQTEALYILTRCNNTRFEFIFTSLVPGSPRLFTTIISVHRAYETSKLYRDLKLRGAIIHNKNLRLLPLEQVYDKVNGVWNLSSDQGNLGTFYITNVRLVWHANMNESFNVSVPYLQMKSVKIRDSKFGVALVLESSVQSGNYVLGFRIDPTEKLHEVVKEIQSLHRVYSSSPIFGVEFETEDRPQSLEESTIENQTDDVDIVTEDEQSDAFAAYFADGDKQKDRPPVYCEELGLAIEKLKDGFTLSNLWEVVEQK
;
A
#
# COMPACT_ATOMS: atom_id res chain seq x y z
N MET A 1 22.55 35.94 -19.12
CA MET A 1 21.68 35.66 -17.96
C MET A 1 21.00 34.33 -18.22
N SER A 2 21.63 33.26 -17.75
CA SER A 2 21.14 31.89 -17.91
C SER A 2 19.92 31.67 -17.02
N SER A 3 18.78 31.38 -17.65
CA SER A 3 17.61 30.84 -16.97
C SER A 3 17.97 29.48 -16.40
N LEU A 4 18.20 29.42 -15.09
CA LEU A 4 18.21 28.17 -14.34
C LEU A 4 16.81 27.57 -14.45
N SER A 5 16.62 26.66 -15.40
CA SER A 5 15.51 25.73 -15.36
C SER A 5 15.70 24.89 -14.11
N ASN A 6 14.89 25.16 -13.08
CA ASN A 6 14.74 24.23 -11.97
C ASN A 6 14.45 22.85 -12.58
N PRO A 7 15.21 21.80 -12.24
CA PRO A 7 14.88 20.48 -12.70
C PRO A 7 13.44 20.17 -12.23
N PRO A 8 12.62 19.51 -13.05
CA PRO A 8 11.32 19.03 -12.59
C PRO A 8 11.58 18.23 -11.31
N GLN A 9 10.92 18.60 -10.21
CA GLN A 9 10.94 17.80 -8.98
C GLN A 9 10.48 16.40 -9.39
N ILE A 10 11.44 15.49 -9.49
CA ILE A 10 11.18 14.08 -9.73
C ILE A 10 10.39 13.66 -8.50
N TYR A 11 9.07 13.50 -8.70
CA TYR A 11 8.23 12.81 -7.74
C TYR A 11 8.80 11.39 -7.67
N ASP A 12 9.65 11.16 -6.68
CA ASP A 12 10.13 9.83 -6.34
C ASP A 12 8.92 9.07 -5.82
N ALA A 13 8.22 8.45 -6.78
CA ALA A 13 6.95 7.78 -6.57
C ALA A 13 7.17 6.79 -5.43
N LEU A 14 6.43 6.96 -4.33
CA LEU A 14 6.48 6.06 -3.19
C LEU A 14 6.19 4.65 -3.70
N TRP A 15 7.22 3.80 -3.64
CA TRP A 15 7.16 2.42 -4.15
C TRP A 15 7.24 1.43 -2.99
N GLU A 16 7.86 1.83 -1.88
CA GLU A 16 8.20 0.97 -0.76
C GLU A 16 6.97 0.26 -0.18
N ASP A 17 5.81 0.92 -0.11
CA ASP A 17 4.55 0.33 0.33
C ASP A 17 3.68 -0.22 -0.81
N ARG A 18 4.06 -0.05 -2.08
CA ARG A 18 3.23 -0.36 -3.28
C ARG A 18 3.77 -1.45 -4.19
N ASP A 19 5.03 -1.81 -4.05
CA ASP A 19 5.67 -2.85 -4.85
C ASP A 19 6.21 -4.00 -3.98
N VAL A 20 6.38 -5.15 -4.64
CA VAL A 20 7.23 -6.25 -4.19
C VAL A 20 8.49 -6.25 -5.04
N ARG A 21 9.67 -6.24 -4.42
CA ARG A 21 10.96 -6.26 -5.11
C ARG A 21 11.92 -7.26 -4.49
N PHE A 22 12.76 -7.85 -5.33
CA PHE A 22 13.80 -8.81 -4.96
C PHE A 22 15.17 -8.20 -5.27
N ASP A 23 16.18 -8.62 -4.52
CA ASP A 23 17.59 -8.22 -4.67
C ASP A 23 17.76 -6.70 -4.81
N ILE A 24 17.04 -5.96 -3.96
CA ILE A 24 17.10 -4.50 -3.92
C ILE A 24 18.48 -4.03 -3.48
N SER A 25 18.90 -2.87 -3.98
CA SER A 25 20.19 -2.31 -3.64
C SER A 25 20.27 -1.91 -2.16
N THR A 26 21.49 -1.77 -1.64
CA THR A 26 21.70 -1.25 -0.27
C THR A 26 21.08 0.14 -0.07
N SER A 27 21.06 0.98 -1.11
CA SER A 27 20.41 2.29 -1.02
C SER A 27 18.89 2.18 -0.91
N GLN A 28 18.26 1.20 -1.57
CA GLN A 28 16.82 0.94 -1.52
C GLN A 28 16.38 0.26 -0.21
N MET A 29 17.28 -0.45 0.46
CA MET A 29 17.06 -1.02 1.80
C MET A 29 17.05 0.05 2.90
N ASN A 30 17.65 1.22 2.66
CA ASN A 30 17.60 2.31 3.62
C ASN A 30 16.17 2.83 3.76
N MET A 31 15.83 3.26 4.96
CA MET A 31 14.54 3.88 5.25
C MET A 31 14.41 5.19 4.47
N ARG A 32 13.34 5.35 3.70
CA ARG A 32 13.05 6.66 3.08
C ARG A 32 12.63 7.68 4.14
N SER A 33 12.54 8.95 3.75
CA SER A 33 11.97 9.95 4.65
C SER A 33 10.52 9.61 5.04
N GLY A 34 10.24 9.66 6.34
CA GLY A 34 8.97 9.26 6.94
C GLY A 34 8.86 7.75 7.24
N GLU A 35 9.71 6.92 6.63
CA GLU A 35 9.78 5.49 6.94
C GLU A 35 10.55 5.30 8.26
N LYS A 36 10.02 4.45 9.13
CA LYS A 36 10.59 4.15 10.44
C LYS A 36 10.66 2.65 10.62
N ARG A 37 11.79 2.17 11.14
CA ARG A 37 11.92 0.79 11.61
C ARG A 37 11.08 0.63 12.88
N ILE A 38 10.15 -0.32 12.85
CA ILE A 38 9.32 -0.71 13.99
C ILE A 38 9.99 -1.84 14.75
N ASP A 39 10.44 -2.88 14.03
CA ASP A 39 11.06 -4.04 14.65
C ASP A 39 12.20 -4.61 13.81
N LEU A 40 13.06 -5.38 14.47
CA LEU A 40 14.18 -6.11 13.90
C LEU A 40 14.18 -7.52 14.46
N LEU A 41 13.94 -8.49 13.58
CA LEU A 41 13.86 -9.90 13.93
C LEU A 41 15.04 -10.63 13.31
N ASP A 42 16.03 -10.94 14.16
CA ASP A 42 17.16 -11.76 13.78
C ASP A 42 16.78 -13.24 13.73
N SER A 43 17.54 -14.01 12.94
CA SER A 43 17.34 -15.45 12.79
C SER A 43 15.95 -15.82 12.27
N VAL A 44 15.53 -15.15 11.19
CA VAL A 44 14.32 -15.47 10.42
C VAL A 44 14.75 -16.06 9.09
N GLU A 45 14.33 -17.29 8.83
CA GLU A 45 14.55 -17.98 7.56
C GLU A 45 13.45 -17.62 6.56
N ASP A 46 13.82 -17.38 5.31
CA ASP A 46 12.88 -17.39 4.19
C ASP A 46 12.76 -18.83 3.69
N THR A 47 11.69 -19.50 4.11
CA THR A 47 11.48 -20.92 3.85
C THR A 47 10.99 -21.19 2.42
N LYS A 48 10.44 -20.17 1.73
CA LYS A 48 9.93 -20.36 0.37
C LYS A 48 11.06 -20.27 -0.66
N GLY A 49 11.78 -19.16 -0.70
CA GLY A 49 12.77 -18.89 -1.75
C GLY A 49 14.21 -19.27 -1.38
N ASN A 50 14.55 -19.25 -0.10
CA ASN A 50 15.92 -19.44 0.39
C ASN A 50 15.99 -20.45 1.54
N ASN A 51 15.30 -21.59 1.40
CA ASN A 51 15.19 -22.60 2.45
C ASN A 51 16.59 -23.12 2.88
N GLY A 52 16.90 -23.02 4.16
CA GLY A 52 18.24 -23.29 4.71
C GLY A 52 19.10 -22.05 4.94
N ASP A 53 18.71 -20.87 4.46
CA ASP A 53 19.47 -19.63 4.67
C ASP A 53 18.88 -18.80 5.82
N ARG A 54 19.76 -18.45 6.76
CA ARG A 54 19.38 -17.61 7.90
C ARG A 54 19.39 -16.16 7.47
N GLY A 55 18.26 -15.48 7.61
CA GLY A 55 18.15 -14.05 7.34
C GLY A 55 17.69 -13.24 8.53
N ARG A 56 17.58 -11.94 8.27
CA ARG A 56 17.08 -10.91 9.18
C ARG A 56 15.85 -10.29 8.54
N LEU A 57 14.77 -10.20 9.30
CA LEU A 57 13.54 -9.54 8.88
C LEU A 57 13.42 -8.19 9.60
N ILE A 58 13.28 -7.13 8.82
CA ILE A 58 13.09 -5.76 9.27
C ILE A 58 11.63 -5.41 9.01
N VAL A 59 10.92 -5.02 10.07
CA VAL A 59 9.53 -4.57 10.00
C VAL A 59 9.54 -3.05 10.04
N THR A 60 9.09 -2.39 8.98
CA THR A 60 8.96 -0.93 8.92
C THR A 60 7.50 -0.53 9.01
N ASN A 61 7.22 0.77 9.02
CA ASN A 61 5.85 1.28 8.92
C ASN A 61 5.25 1.22 7.51
N LEU A 62 6.00 0.78 6.49
CA LEU A 62 5.56 0.73 5.09
C LEU A 62 5.71 -0.65 4.42
N ARG A 63 6.69 -1.44 4.87
CA ARG A 63 7.08 -2.69 4.22
C ARG A 63 7.78 -3.65 5.18
N LEU A 64 7.89 -4.89 4.74
CA LEU A 64 8.83 -5.87 5.27
C LEU A 64 10.07 -5.90 4.39
N ILE A 65 11.25 -5.99 5.01
CA ILE A 65 12.51 -6.21 4.30
C ILE A 65 13.16 -7.44 4.90
N TRP A 66 13.40 -8.47 4.10
CA TRP A 66 14.22 -9.61 4.53
C TRP A 66 15.54 -9.58 3.77
N HIS A 67 16.65 -9.87 4.45
CA HIS A 67 17.92 -10.13 3.77
C HIS A 67 18.65 -11.29 4.41
N SER A 68 19.43 -12.01 3.61
CA SER A 68 20.32 -13.06 4.09
C SER A 68 21.41 -12.51 5.01
N HIS A 69 21.81 -13.27 6.04
CA HIS A 69 22.99 -12.97 6.84
C HIS A 69 24.29 -13.31 6.09
N THR A 70 24.27 -14.36 5.27
CA THR A 70 25.45 -14.87 4.59
C THR A 70 25.73 -14.09 3.31
N LEU A 71 24.68 -13.75 2.56
CA LEU A 71 24.76 -13.04 1.29
C LEU A 71 23.73 -11.88 1.23
N PRO A 72 24.00 -10.70 1.81
CA PRO A 72 23.04 -9.58 1.89
C PRO A 72 22.50 -9.07 0.54
N ARG A 73 23.16 -9.42 -0.58
CA ARG A 73 22.65 -9.16 -1.94
C ARG A 73 21.35 -9.91 -2.23
N VAL A 74 21.15 -11.05 -1.58
CA VAL A 74 19.92 -11.85 -1.63
C VAL A 74 18.99 -11.28 -0.58
N ASN A 75 17.98 -10.56 -1.05
CA ASN A 75 17.04 -9.85 -0.19
C ASN A 75 15.71 -9.63 -0.91
N LEU A 76 14.70 -9.23 -0.15
CA LEU A 76 13.38 -8.91 -0.67
C LEU A 76 12.75 -7.76 0.13
N SER A 77 11.85 -7.04 -0.52
CA SER A 77 11.07 -5.94 0.04
C SER A 77 9.61 -6.16 -0.35
N VAL A 78 8.73 -6.26 0.66
CA VAL A 78 7.29 -6.49 0.49
C VAL A 78 6.53 -5.29 1.03
N GLY A 79 6.01 -4.45 0.13
CA GLY A 79 5.16 -3.33 0.50
C GLY A 79 3.81 -3.77 1.07
N TYR A 80 3.33 -3.10 2.13
CA TYR A 80 2.10 -3.51 2.80
C TYR A 80 0.84 -3.37 1.94
N THR A 81 0.78 -2.47 0.97
CA THR A 81 -0.37 -2.39 0.03
C THR A 81 -0.51 -3.64 -0.82
N CYS A 82 0.59 -4.36 -1.06
CA CYS A 82 0.59 -5.57 -1.87
C CYS A 82 0.06 -6.78 -1.11
N ILE A 83 0.00 -6.74 0.22
CA ILE A 83 -0.41 -7.89 1.03
C ILE A 83 -1.92 -8.09 0.90
N ILE A 84 -2.31 -9.31 0.50
CA ILE A 84 -3.71 -9.74 0.48
C ILE A 84 -4.06 -10.45 1.78
N ASN A 85 -3.17 -11.32 2.23
CA ASN A 85 -3.43 -12.19 3.37
C ASN A 85 -2.15 -12.48 4.15
N ILE A 86 -2.30 -12.61 5.47
CA ILE A 86 -1.26 -13.02 6.41
C ILE A 86 -1.85 -14.13 7.26
N THR A 87 -1.23 -15.31 7.23
CA THR A 87 -1.67 -16.47 8.04
C THR A 87 -0.49 -17.14 8.72
N VAL A 88 -0.73 -17.78 9.85
CA VAL A 88 0.26 -18.63 10.52
C VAL A 88 -0.12 -20.07 10.21
N ARG A 89 0.83 -20.83 9.64
CA ARG A 89 0.64 -22.25 9.29
C ARG A 89 1.89 -23.04 9.67
N THR A 90 1.76 -24.34 9.79
CA THR A 90 2.93 -25.22 9.98
C THR A 90 3.67 -25.37 8.65
N ALA A 91 4.98 -25.17 8.66
CA ALA A 91 5.87 -25.36 7.52
C ALA A 91 7.03 -26.29 7.89
N HIS A 92 7.72 -26.82 6.87
CA HIS A 92 8.94 -27.60 7.04
C HIS A 92 10.18 -26.75 6.70
N SER A 93 10.82 -26.23 7.73
CA SER A 93 12.07 -25.49 7.62
C SER A 93 13.27 -26.43 7.58
N LYS A 94 14.26 -26.17 6.72
CA LYS A 94 15.51 -26.94 6.68
C LYS A 94 16.35 -26.76 7.95
N LEU A 95 16.23 -25.61 8.62
CA LEU A 95 16.97 -25.27 9.84
C LEU A 95 16.26 -25.67 11.15
N ARG A 96 14.94 -25.86 11.12
CA ARG A 96 14.10 -26.11 12.31
C ARG A 96 13.28 -27.39 12.25
N GLY A 97 13.10 -28.00 11.08
CA GLY A 97 12.13 -29.06 10.85
C GLY A 97 10.70 -28.51 10.82
N GLN A 98 9.75 -29.28 11.32
CA GLN A 98 8.33 -28.88 11.36
C GLN A 98 8.11 -27.81 12.44
N THR A 99 7.67 -26.62 12.04
CA THR A 99 7.46 -25.48 12.94
C THR A 99 6.40 -24.52 12.38
N GLU A 100 5.86 -23.65 13.21
CA GLU A 100 5.01 -22.54 12.75
C GLU A 100 5.82 -21.53 11.93
N ALA A 101 5.20 -21.06 10.84
CA ALA A 101 5.75 -20.08 9.92
C ALA A 101 4.67 -19.07 9.49
N LEU A 102 5.12 -17.88 9.12
CA LEU A 102 4.28 -16.78 8.65
C LEU A 102 4.15 -16.86 7.13
N TYR A 103 2.94 -17.10 6.65
CA TYR A 103 2.58 -17.09 5.24
C TYR A 103 2.02 -15.74 4.86
N ILE A 104 2.66 -15.06 3.91
CA ILE A 104 2.24 -13.76 3.39
C ILE A 104 1.93 -13.92 1.92
N LEU A 105 0.63 -13.84 1.59
CA LEU A 105 0.17 -13.81 0.21
C LEU A 105 0.07 -12.36 -0.24
N THR A 106 0.66 -12.05 -1.39
CA THR A 106 0.66 -10.72 -1.98
C THR A 106 0.12 -10.74 -3.40
N ARG A 107 -0.35 -9.60 -3.88
CA ARG A 107 -0.61 -9.34 -5.29
C ARG A 107 -0.03 -8.00 -5.67
N CYS A 108 0.90 -8.01 -6.61
CA CYS A 108 1.56 -6.83 -7.14
C CYS A 108 1.53 -6.91 -8.68
N ASN A 109 1.08 -5.86 -9.36
CA ASN A 109 1.03 -5.80 -10.83
C ASN A 109 0.36 -7.01 -11.51
N ASN A 110 -0.74 -7.52 -10.92
CA ASN A 110 -1.46 -8.73 -11.35
C ASN A 110 -0.71 -10.06 -11.22
N THR A 111 0.39 -10.08 -10.49
CA THR A 111 1.11 -11.30 -10.14
C THR A 111 0.95 -11.58 -8.66
N ARG A 112 0.70 -12.84 -8.29
CA ARG A 112 0.58 -13.28 -6.90
C ARG A 112 1.89 -13.89 -6.43
N PHE A 113 2.40 -13.41 -5.29
CA PHE A 113 3.55 -14.01 -4.63
C PHE A 113 3.17 -14.52 -3.25
N GLU A 114 3.82 -15.59 -2.84
CA GLU A 114 3.74 -16.13 -1.50
C GLU A 114 5.12 -16.13 -0.85
N PHE A 115 5.18 -15.64 0.38
CA PHE A 115 6.39 -15.61 1.20
C PHE A 115 6.14 -16.43 2.46
N ILE A 116 7.13 -17.23 2.87
CA ILE A 116 7.05 -18.06 4.06
C ILE A 116 8.24 -17.71 4.95
N PHE A 117 7.99 -17.11 6.11
CA PHE A 117 9.02 -16.75 7.09
C PHE A 117 8.94 -17.62 8.33
N THR A 118 10.05 -18.28 8.65
CA THR A 118 10.17 -19.14 9.83
C THR A 118 11.07 -18.48 10.87
N SER A 119 10.57 -18.32 12.10
CA SER A 119 11.41 -17.91 13.23
C SER A 119 12.30 -19.07 13.66
N LEU A 120 13.62 -18.87 13.65
CA LEU A 120 14.57 -19.82 14.19
C LEU A 120 14.77 -19.66 15.70
N VAL A 121 13.98 -18.82 16.38
CA VAL A 121 13.99 -18.69 17.85
C VAL A 121 12.79 -19.47 18.40
N PRO A 122 13.00 -20.49 19.26
CA PRO A 122 11.91 -21.33 19.75
C PRO A 122 10.97 -20.53 20.65
N GLY A 123 9.66 -20.77 20.53
CA GLY A 123 8.66 -20.25 21.47
C GLY A 123 8.47 -18.73 21.45
N SER A 124 9.00 -18.02 20.43
CA SER A 124 8.82 -16.57 20.29
C SER A 124 7.70 -16.26 19.31
N PRO A 125 6.54 -15.74 19.76
CA PRO A 125 5.44 -15.34 18.89
C PRO A 125 5.69 -14.00 18.19
N ARG A 126 6.79 -13.29 18.54
CA ARG A 126 7.07 -11.90 18.17
C ARG A 126 7.02 -11.67 16.65
N LEU A 127 7.50 -12.62 15.86
CA LEU A 127 7.45 -12.56 14.40
C LEU A 127 6.03 -12.31 13.91
N PHE A 128 5.08 -13.09 14.43
CA PHE A 128 3.69 -13.08 14.01
C PHE A 128 2.96 -11.86 14.57
N THR A 129 3.08 -11.62 15.88
CA THR A 129 2.32 -10.56 16.57
C THR A 129 2.68 -9.18 16.03
N THR A 130 3.98 -8.90 15.85
CA THR A 130 4.43 -7.59 15.37
C THR A 130 3.95 -7.34 13.94
N ILE A 131 4.15 -8.29 13.01
CA ILE A 131 3.83 -8.08 11.59
C ILE A 131 2.32 -7.92 11.38
N ILE A 132 1.50 -8.76 12.02
CA ILE A 132 0.04 -8.68 11.91
C ILE A 132 -0.47 -7.34 12.45
N SER A 133 0.05 -6.92 13.61
CA SER A 133 -0.37 -5.66 14.26
C SER A 133 0.03 -4.42 13.44
N VAL A 134 1.26 -4.38 12.93
CA VAL A 134 1.75 -3.29 12.07
C VAL A 134 0.96 -3.24 10.77
N HIS A 135 0.71 -4.39 10.13
CA HIS A 135 -0.11 -4.44 8.91
C HIS A 135 -1.54 -3.95 9.17
N ARG A 136 -2.15 -4.31 10.31
CA ARG A 136 -3.47 -3.79 10.70
C ARG A 136 -3.45 -2.27 10.90
N ALA A 137 -2.43 -1.71 11.54
CA ALA A 137 -2.25 -0.27 11.68
C ALA A 137 -2.07 0.42 10.31
N TYR A 138 -1.34 -0.20 9.39
CA TYR A 138 -1.18 0.28 8.02
C TYR A 138 -2.50 0.29 7.23
N GLU A 139 -3.30 -0.76 7.34
CA GLU A 139 -4.60 -0.86 6.64
C GLU A 139 -5.64 0.14 7.16
N THR A 140 -5.68 0.35 8.48
CA THR A 140 -6.64 1.26 9.12
C THR A 140 -6.29 2.75 8.98
N SER A 141 -5.07 3.08 8.53
CA SER A 141 -4.58 4.45 8.37
C SER A 141 -4.53 4.95 6.91
N LYS A 142 -5.20 4.26 5.96
CA LYS A 142 -5.16 4.59 4.52
C LYS A 142 -5.49 6.04 4.17
N LEU A 143 -6.34 6.72 4.95
CA LEU A 143 -6.71 8.13 4.70
C LEU A 143 -5.56 9.13 4.81
N TYR A 144 -4.41 8.73 5.40
CA TYR A 144 -3.18 9.52 5.37
C TYR A 144 -2.46 9.47 4.02
N ARG A 145 -2.72 8.45 3.21
CA ARG A 145 -1.88 8.09 2.05
C ARG A 145 -2.65 8.03 0.74
N ASP A 146 -3.94 7.69 0.81
CA ASP A 146 -4.77 7.46 -0.37
C ASP A 146 -5.81 8.56 -0.56
N LEU A 147 -5.95 9.00 -1.81
CA LEU A 147 -6.99 9.94 -2.22
C LEU A 147 -8.36 9.27 -2.06
N LYS A 148 -9.30 9.98 -1.42
CA LYS A 148 -10.68 9.49 -1.24
C LYS A 148 -11.69 10.46 -1.82
N LEU A 149 -12.53 9.95 -2.72
CA LEU A 149 -13.74 10.63 -3.19
C LEU A 149 -14.94 10.09 -2.42
N ARG A 150 -15.87 10.99 -2.05
CA ARG A 150 -17.14 10.65 -1.38
C ARG A 150 -16.95 9.76 -0.14
N GLY A 151 -15.99 10.11 0.71
CA GLY A 151 -15.70 9.39 1.94
C GLY A 151 -16.62 9.82 3.09
N ALA A 152 -16.81 8.96 4.08
CA ALA A 152 -17.48 9.31 5.34
C ALA A 152 -16.51 10.08 6.27
N ILE A 153 -16.13 11.29 5.85
CA ILE A 153 -15.11 12.11 6.53
C ILE A 153 -15.69 13.31 7.28
N ILE A 154 -16.97 13.63 7.09
CA ILE A 154 -17.66 14.71 7.78
C ILE A 154 -18.63 14.12 8.80
N HIS A 155 -18.65 14.69 9.99
CA HIS A 155 -19.60 14.36 11.05
C HIS A 155 -20.07 15.64 11.72
N ASN A 156 -21.39 15.83 11.82
CA ASN A 156 -21.99 17.04 12.38
C ASN A 156 -21.40 18.34 11.81
N LYS A 157 -21.30 18.45 10.47
CA LYS A 157 -20.72 19.60 9.74
C LYS A 157 -19.24 19.90 10.01
N ASN A 158 -18.52 18.98 10.68
CA ASN A 158 -17.11 19.13 10.98
C ASN A 158 -16.30 17.97 10.41
N LEU A 159 -15.03 18.24 10.09
CA LEU A 159 -14.10 17.21 9.64
C LEU A 159 -13.82 16.23 10.79
N ARG A 160 -13.98 14.93 10.51
CA ARG A 160 -13.51 13.87 11.40
C ARG A 160 -11.99 13.74 11.23
N LEU A 161 -11.26 14.22 12.23
CA LEU A 161 -9.80 14.20 12.23
C LEU A 161 -9.26 12.77 12.37
N LEU A 162 -8.17 12.50 11.66
CA LEU A 162 -7.33 11.34 11.88
C LEU A 162 -6.47 11.54 13.15
N PRO A 163 -5.93 10.48 13.78
CA PRO A 163 -5.23 10.57 15.08
C PRO A 163 -4.14 11.66 15.18
N LEU A 164 -3.28 11.73 14.17
CA LEU A 164 -2.18 12.70 14.01
C LEU A 164 -2.56 13.95 13.19
N GLU A 165 -3.84 14.14 12.85
CA GLU A 165 -4.29 15.24 11.99
C GLU A 165 -4.65 16.50 12.80
N GLN A 166 -4.13 17.65 12.37
CA GLN A 166 -4.43 18.96 12.93
C GLN A 166 -4.88 19.91 11.82
N VAL A 167 -5.93 20.67 12.08
CA VAL A 167 -6.46 21.69 11.15
C VAL A 167 -5.65 22.98 11.32
N TYR A 168 -5.12 23.50 10.21
CA TYR A 168 -4.45 24.81 10.14
C TYR A 168 -5.42 25.93 9.76
N ASP A 169 -6.21 25.73 8.70
CA ASP A 169 -7.22 26.71 8.27
C ASP A 169 -8.51 26.01 7.82
N LYS A 170 -9.62 26.74 7.94
CA LYS A 170 -10.96 26.37 7.48
C LYS A 170 -11.49 27.49 6.60
N VAL A 171 -11.57 27.24 5.30
CA VAL A 171 -11.98 28.24 4.31
C VAL A 171 -13.38 27.91 3.84
N ASN A 172 -14.34 28.76 4.20
CA ASN A 172 -15.73 28.65 3.73
C ASN A 172 -15.88 29.31 2.35
N GLY A 173 -16.96 29.00 1.65
CA GLY A 173 -17.30 29.69 0.40
C GLY A 173 -16.51 29.19 -0.82
N VAL A 174 -15.95 27.99 -0.74
CA VAL A 174 -15.10 27.40 -1.78
C VAL A 174 -15.97 26.67 -2.78
N TRP A 175 -15.98 27.14 -4.02
CA TRP A 175 -16.71 26.50 -5.10
C TRP A 175 -15.90 25.41 -5.76
N ASN A 176 -16.42 24.19 -5.83
CA ASN A 176 -15.86 23.15 -6.67
C ASN A 176 -16.33 23.31 -8.12
N LEU A 177 -15.38 23.25 -9.06
CA LEU A 177 -15.59 23.49 -10.50
C LEU A 177 -15.58 22.20 -11.34
N SER A 178 -15.69 21.02 -10.70
CA SER A 178 -15.68 19.72 -11.40
C SER A 178 -17.03 19.32 -12.00
N SER A 179 -18.10 20.06 -11.70
CA SER A 179 -19.46 19.86 -12.21
C SER A 179 -19.99 21.10 -12.94
N ASP A 180 -20.93 20.89 -13.88
CA ASP A 180 -21.53 21.96 -14.69
C ASP A 180 -22.28 23.00 -13.85
N GLN A 181 -22.83 22.56 -12.72
CA GLN A 181 -23.30 23.43 -11.65
C GLN A 181 -22.23 23.43 -10.56
N GLY A 182 -21.59 24.56 -10.31
CA GLY A 182 -20.60 24.68 -9.24
C GLY A 182 -21.22 24.31 -7.89
N ASN A 183 -20.48 23.60 -7.04
CA ASN A 183 -20.95 23.24 -5.70
C ASN A 183 -20.26 24.12 -4.67
N LEU A 184 -21.03 24.82 -3.85
CA LEU A 184 -20.51 25.60 -2.73
C LEU A 184 -20.14 24.69 -1.56
N GLY A 185 -18.93 24.84 -1.06
CA GLY A 185 -18.40 24.00 0.00
C GLY A 185 -17.42 24.70 0.92
N THR A 186 -16.73 23.88 1.69
CA THR A 186 -15.78 24.29 2.71
C THR A 186 -14.49 23.49 2.54
N PHE A 187 -13.35 24.18 2.58
CA PHE A 187 -12.03 23.55 2.70
C PHE A 187 -11.63 23.40 4.16
N TYR A 188 -10.98 22.29 4.46
CA TYR A 188 -10.14 22.08 5.62
C TYR A 188 -8.71 21.84 5.13
N ILE A 189 -7.79 22.70 5.57
CA ILE A 189 -6.36 22.60 5.30
C ILE A 189 -5.72 22.04 6.57
N THR A 190 -5.10 20.87 6.48
CA THR A 190 -4.54 20.17 7.65
C THR A 190 -3.04 19.94 7.48
N ASN A 191 -2.38 19.34 8.48
CA ASN A 191 -0.99 18.93 8.39
C ASN A 191 -0.73 17.73 7.44
N VAL A 192 -1.76 16.94 7.08
CA VAL A 192 -1.58 15.69 6.29
C VAL A 192 -2.35 15.65 4.98
N ARG A 193 -3.45 16.38 4.87
CA ARG A 193 -4.33 16.35 3.69
C ARG A 193 -5.15 17.64 3.52
N LEU A 194 -5.60 17.87 2.29
CA LEU A 194 -6.61 18.87 1.99
C LEU A 194 -7.96 18.18 1.83
N VAL A 195 -8.98 18.67 2.53
CA VAL A 195 -10.35 18.15 2.43
C VAL A 195 -11.27 19.24 1.94
N TRP A 196 -12.12 18.92 0.96
CA TRP A 196 -13.25 19.75 0.57
C TRP A 196 -14.54 18.96 0.69
N HIS A 197 -15.61 19.57 1.18
CA HIS A 197 -16.95 19.01 1.11
C HIS A 197 -17.98 20.07 0.71
N ALA A 198 -19.03 19.65 0.00
CA ALA A 198 -20.15 20.53 -0.29
C ALA A 198 -20.98 20.79 0.98
N ASN A 199 -21.54 21.99 1.08
CA ASN A 199 -22.32 22.41 2.25
C ASN A 199 -23.75 21.83 2.24
N MET A 200 -24.32 21.62 1.06
CA MET A 200 -25.68 21.09 0.89
C MET A 200 -25.71 19.56 0.88
N ASN A 201 -24.60 18.92 0.52
CA ASN A 201 -24.47 17.47 0.47
C ASN A 201 -23.08 17.06 0.93
N GLU A 202 -22.93 16.75 2.21
CA GLU A 202 -21.64 16.41 2.82
C GLU A 202 -21.01 15.15 2.22
N SER A 203 -21.81 14.25 1.64
CA SER A 203 -21.32 13.06 0.92
C SER A 203 -20.60 13.40 -0.39
N PHE A 204 -20.82 14.61 -0.92
CA PHE A 204 -20.03 15.14 -2.02
C PHE A 204 -18.79 15.85 -1.48
N ASN A 205 -17.74 15.06 -1.29
CA ASN A 205 -16.47 15.50 -0.73
C ASN A 205 -15.27 14.85 -1.43
N VAL A 206 -14.11 15.43 -1.21
CA VAL A 206 -12.82 14.90 -1.63
C VAL A 206 -11.79 15.15 -0.52
N SER A 207 -10.98 14.13 -0.25
CA SER A 207 -9.85 14.15 0.68
C SER A 207 -8.60 13.81 -0.12
N VAL A 208 -7.68 14.76 -0.26
CA VAL A 208 -6.43 14.61 -0.99
C VAL A 208 -5.25 14.72 -0.02
N PRO A 209 -4.59 13.61 0.33
CA PRO A 209 -3.35 13.65 1.09
C PRO A 209 -2.25 14.40 0.36
N TYR A 210 -1.39 15.09 1.10
CA TYR A 210 -0.22 15.77 0.52
C TYR A 210 0.68 14.80 -0.24
N LEU A 211 0.76 13.55 0.21
CA LEU A 211 1.48 12.47 -0.48
C LEU A 211 1.02 12.28 -1.94
N GLN A 212 -0.26 12.51 -2.23
CA GLN A 212 -0.85 12.33 -3.55
C GLN A 212 -0.92 13.62 -4.36
N MET A 213 -0.45 14.76 -3.84
CA MET A 213 -0.48 16.02 -4.59
C MET A 213 0.73 16.16 -5.52
N LYS A 214 0.45 16.27 -6.82
CA LYS A 214 1.46 16.52 -7.85
C LYS A 214 1.71 18.01 -8.07
N SER A 215 0.67 18.83 -8.02
CA SER A 215 0.86 20.28 -8.05
C SER A 215 -0.38 21.01 -7.54
N VAL A 216 -0.16 22.19 -6.97
CA VAL A 216 -1.22 23.13 -6.60
C VAL A 216 -0.84 24.48 -7.19
N LYS A 217 -1.66 25.00 -8.12
CA LYS A 217 -1.36 26.21 -8.88
C LYS A 217 -2.63 27.03 -9.08
N ILE A 218 -2.49 28.32 -9.38
CA ILE A 218 -3.59 29.15 -9.87
C ILE A 218 -3.62 29.06 -11.39
N ARG A 219 -4.81 28.85 -11.98
CA ARG A 219 -5.03 28.91 -13.43
C ARG A 219 -6.33 29.62 -13.76
N ASP A 220 -6.40 30.19 -14.96
CA ASP A 220 -7.65 30.70 -15.52
C ASP A 220 -8.61 29.55 -15.81
N SER A 221 -9.89 29.78 -15.54
CA SER A 221 -11.00 28.88 -15.86
C SER A 221 -12.14 29.66 -16.51
N LYS A 222 -13.15 28.93 -17.03
CA LYS A 222 -14.39 29.55 -17.54
C LYS A 222 -15.12 30.41 -16.51
N PHE A 223 -14.84 30.20 -15.22
CA PHE A 223 -15.51 30.86 -14.09
C PHE A 223 -14.61 31.85 -13.34
N GLY A 224 -13.50 32.27 -13.96
CA GLY A 224 -12.47 33.12 -13.36
C GLY A 224 -11.22 32.34 -12.94
N VAL A 225 -10.29 33.00 -12.26
CA VAL A 225 -9.09 32.36 -11.70
C VAL A 225 -9.47 31.36 -10.61
N ALA A 226 -8.81 30.20 -10.62
CA ALA A 226 -9.11 29.09 -9.72
C ALA A 226 -7.84 28.40 -9.22
N LEU A 227 -7.93 27.81 -8.03
CA LEU A 227 -6.96 26.84 -7.53
C LEU A 227 -7.16 25.54 -8.31
N VAL A 228 -6.10 25.07 -8.95
CA VAL A 228 -6.06 23.77 -9.63
C VAL A 228 -5.09 22.87 -8.86
N LEU A 229 -5.65 21.78 -8.33
CA LEU A 229 -4.91 20.69 -7.71
C LEU A 229 -4.81 19.54 -8.70
N GLU A 230 -3.59 19.14 -9.04
CA GLU A 230 -3.30 17.93 -9.79
C GLU A 230 -2.81 16.86 -8.82
N SER A 231 -3.37 15.66 -8.91
CA SER A 231 -2.94 14.51 -8.11
C SER A 231 -1.90 13.65 -8.84
N SER A 232 -1.25 12.75 -8.12
CA SER A 232 -0.25 11.82 -8.66
C SER A 232 -0.89 10.84 -9.65
N VAL A 233 -0.07 10.24 -10.51
CA VAL A 233 -0.51 9.18 -11.42
C VAL A 233 -0.98 7.95 -10.63
N GLN A 234 -0.32 7.65 -9.50
CA GLN A 234 -0.69 6.54 -8.61
C GLN A 234 -2.10 6.71 -8.01
N SER A 235 -2.54 7.97 -7.82
CA SER A 235 -3.90 8.28 -7.38
C SER A 235 -4.90 8.54 -8.52
N GLY A 236 -4.57 8.22 -9.77
CA GLY A 236 -5.50 8.36 -10.90
C GLY A 236 -5.44 9.69 -11.67
N ASN A 237 -4.45 10.55 -11.39
CA ASN A 237 -4.19 11.79 -12.13
C ASN A 237 -5.40 12.74 -12.22
N TYR A 238 -6.16 12.86 -11.13
CA TYR A 238 -7.26 13.82 -11.00
C TYR A 238 -6.77 15.27 -11.13
N VAL A 239 -7.60 16.09 -11.78
CA VAL A 239 -7.46 17.56 -11.84
C VAL A 239 -8.69 18.17 -11.17
N LEU A 240 -8.49 18.82 -10.02
CA LEU A 240 -9.56 19.38 -9.20
C LEU A 240 -9.46 20.90 -9.22
N GLY A 241 -10.54 21.57 -9.66
CA GLY A 241 -10.63 23.02 -9.74
C GLY A 241 -11.50 23.60 -8.63
N PHE A 242 -11.00 24.66 -7.96
CA PHE A 242 -11.71 25.34 -6.89
C PHE A 242 -11.62 26.86 -7.04
N ARG A 243 -12.77 27.54 -7.02
CA ARG A 243 -12.82 29.01 -6.98
C ARG A 243 -12.98 29.48 -5.53
N ILE A 244 -12.19 30.49 -5.15
CA ILE A 244 -12.21 31.13 -3.84
C ILE A 244 -12.27 32.62 -4.08
N ASP A 245 -13.23 33.29 -3.45
CA ASP A 245 -13.43 34.73 -3.54
C ASP A 245 -13.19 35.37 -2.16
N PRO A 246 -12.53 36.54 -2.07
CA PRO A 246 -11.92 37.28 -3.18
C PRO A 246 -10.56 36.68 -3.60
N THR A 247 -10.02 37.15 -4.73
CA THR A 247 -8.78 36.64 -5.33
C THR A 247 -7.57 36.71 -4.39
N GLU A 248 -7.53 37.66 -3.45
CA GLU A 248 -6.46 37.77 -2.45
C GLU A 248 -6.44 36.53 -1.54
N LYS A 249 -7.61 36.08 -1.06
CA LYS A 249 -7.74 34.88 -0.23
C LYS A 249 -7.35 33.62 -1.02
N LEU A 250 -7.66 33.57 -2.32
CA LEU A 250 -7.19 32.49 -3.20
C LEU A 250 -5.65 32.37 -3.18
N HIS A 251 -4.94 33.50 -3.31
CA HIS A 251 -3.48 33.51 -3.29
C HIS A 251 -2.90 33.09 -1.93
N GLU A 252 -3.50 33.54 -0.83
CA GLU A 252 -3.12 33.13 0.53
C GLU A 252 -3.26 31.62 0.72
N VAL A 253 -4.42 31.06 0.35
CA VAL A 253 -4.72 29.62 0.49
C VAL A 253 -3.77 28.77 -0.34
N VAL A 254 -3.49 29.17 -1.59
CA VAL A 254 -2.53 28.43 -2.43
C VAL A 254 -1.13 28.45 -1.81
N LYS A 255 -0.68 29.60 -1.30
CA LYS A 255 0.63 29.73 -0.66
C LYS A 255 0.73 28.88 0.61
N GLU A 256 -0.33 28.85 1.42
CA GLU A 256 -0.41 28.00 2.61
C GLU A 256 -0.32 26.51 2.24
N ILE A 257 -1.16 26.04 1.32
CA ILE A 257 -1.17 24.65 0.85
C ILE A 257 0.20 24.24 0.29
N GLN A 258 0.83 25.09 -0.53
CA GLN A 258 2.17 24.82 -1.08
C GLN A 258 3.24 24.74 0.01
N SER A 259 3.14 25.58 1.04
CA SER A 259 4.09 25.59 2.16
C SER A 259 3.95 24.33 3.01
N LEU A 260 2.72 23.96 3.38
CA LEU A 260 2.42 22.72 4.10
C LEU A 260 2.81 21.48 3.30
N HIS A 261 2.50 21.44 2.00
CA HIS A 261 2.91 20.37 1.11
C HIS A 261 4.45 20.21 1.10
N ARG A 262 5.21 21.31 1.01
CA ARG A 262 6.68 21.27 1.06
C ARG A 262 7.21 20.74 2.39
N VAL A 263 6.64 21.19 3.51
CA VAL A 263 7.02 20.72 4.85
C VAL A 263 6.72 19.23 4.98
N TYR A 264 5.52 18.80 4.58
CA TYR A 264 5.10 17.40 4.59
C TYR A 264 6.02 16.52 3.74
N SER A 265 6.40 16.95 2.53
CA SER A 265 7.30 16.18 1.65
C SER A 265 8.69 15.95 2.26
N SER A 266 9.14 16.80 3.19
CA SER A 266 10.44 16.61 3.83
C SER A 266 10.46 15.45 4.83
N SER A 267 9.33 15.19 5.51
CA SER A 267 9.15 14.08 6.44
C SER A 267 7.66 13.67 6.48
N PRO A 268 7.21 12.81 5.55
CA PRO A 268 5.82 12.43 5.44
C PRO A 268 5.29 11.71 6.69
N ILE A 269 4.04 12.00 7.03
CA ILE A 269 3.30 11.30 8.10
C ILE A 269 2.41 10.25 7.44
N PHE A 270 2.82 8.98 7.51
CA PHE A 270 2.08 7.86 6.90
C PHE A 270 0.89 7.34 7.72
N GLY A 271 0.75 7.80 8.97
CA GLY A 271 -0.38 7.46 9.85
C GLY A 271 -0.31 6.09 10.51
N VAL A 272 0.75 5.33 10.28
CA VAL A 272 0.97 4.01 10.89
C VAL A 272 1.53 4.22 12.29
N GLU A 273 0.66 4.11 13.29
CA GLU A 273 1.02 4.16 14.71
C GLU A 273 1.19 2.74 15.24
N PHE A 274 2.31 2.51 15.91
CA PHE A 274 2.61 1.26 16.58
C PHE A 274 3.34 1.57 17.88
N GLU A 275 2.74 1.16 19.00
CA GLU A 275 3.40 1.13 20.29
C GLU A 275 3.89 -0.30 20.53
N THR A 276 5.16 -0.47 20.85
CA THR A 276 5.67 -1.76 21.34
C THR A 276 4.99 -2.06 22.67
N GLU A 277 3.93 -2.87 22.65
CA GLU A 277 3.34 -3.42 23.87
C GLU A 277 4.37 -4.33 24.55
N ASP A 278 4.66 -4.09 25.83
CA ASP A 278 5.54 -4.96 26.66
C ASP A 278 4.94 -6.36 26.89
N ARG A 279 3.69 -6.59 26.47
CA ARG A 279 3.01 -7.90 26.49
C ARG A 279 2.44 -8.22 25.11
N PRO A 280 2.93 -9.26 24.42
CA PRO A 280 2.30 -9.70 23.18
C PRO A 280 0.87 -10.19 23.47
N GLN A 281 -0.12 -9.67 22.73
CA GLN A 281 -1.46 -10.25 22.65
C GLN A 281 -1.35 -11.71 22.18
N SER A 282 -2.26 -12.58 22.64
CA SER A 282 -2.26 -13.99 22.24
C SER A 282 -2.47 -14.11 20.74
N LEU A 283 -1.76 -15.05 20.11
CA LEU A 283 -1.84 -15.29 18.67
C LEU A 283 -3.28 -15.60 18.22
N GLU A 284 -4.05 -16.27 19.08
CA GLU A 284 -5.45 -16.66 18.88
C GLU A 284 -6.40 -15.47 18.69
N GLU A 285 -6.12 -14.30 19.28
CA GLU A 285 -6.94 -13.09 19.08
C GLU A 285 -6.59 -12.35 17.78
N SER A 286 -5.44 -12.67 17.18
CA SER A 286 -4.89 -12.00 16.00
C SER A 286 -5.05 -12.78 14.70
N THR A 287 -5.31 -14.10 14.76
CA THR A 287 -5.47 -14.96 13.59
C THR A 287 -6.93 -15.23 13.24
N ILE A 288 -7.26 -15.17 11.95
CA ILE A 288 -8.53 -15.69 11.41
C ILE A 288 -8.20 -17.07 10.82
N GLU A 289 -8.84 -18.13 11.31
CA GLU A 289 -8.73 -19.48 10.73
C GLU A 289 -9.20 -19.46 9.27
N ASN A 290 -8.30 -19.79 8.34
CA ASN A 290 -8.62 -19.94 6.92
C ASN A 290 -8.14 -21.30 6.42
N GLN A 291 -8.92 -21.91 5.50
CA GLN A 291 -8.68 -23.25 4.95
C GLN A 291 -7.29 -23.39 4.31
N THR A 292 -6.75 -24.59 4.45
CA THR A 292 -5.45 -25.05 3.94
C THR A 292 -5.49 -25.19 2.42
N ASP A 293 -4.64 -24.43 1.74
CA ASP A 293 -4.23 -24.75 0.37
C ASP A 293 -2.89 -25.48 0.46
N ASP A 294 -2.73 -26.59 -0.26
CA ASP A 294 -1.46 -27.31 -0.38
C ASP A 294 -0.45 -26.41 -1.10
N VAL A 295 0.65 -26.09 -0.42
CA VAL A 295 1.72 -25.22 -0.93
C VAL A 295 2.97 -26.05 -1.12
N ASP A 296 3.48 -26.08 -2.35
CA ASP A 296 4.78 -26.67 -2.64
C ASP A 296 5.91 -25.76 -2.15
N ILE A 297 6.68 -26.23 -1.17
CA ILE A 297 7.97 -25.64 -0.81
C ILE A 297 8.96 -26.04 -1.89
N VAL A 298 9.64 -25.08 -2.52
CA VAL A 298 10.60 -25.37 -3.59
C VAL A 298 11.77 -26.15 -2.99
N THR A 299 11.96 -27.40 -3.42
CA THR A 299 13.00 -28.32 -2.91
C THR A 299 14.18 -28.54 -3.88
N GLU A 300 14.31 -27.76 -4.96
CA GLU A 300 15.33 -28.01 -6.00
C GLU A 300 16.47 -26.97 -6.04
N ASP A 301 17.70 -27.49 -6.21
CA ASP A 301 18.99 -26.78 -6.27
C ASP A 301 19.26 -26.09 -7.63
N GLU A 302 18.26 -25.86 -8.47
CA GLU A 302 18.44 -25.17 -9.74
C GLU A 302 18.26 -23.65 -9.55
N GLN A 303 19.21 -22.86 -10.08
CA GLN A 303 19.16 -21.40 -10.12
C GLN A 303 17.99 -20.91 -10.99
N SER A 304 16.79 -20.96 -10.43
CA SER A 304 15.62 -20.24 -10.88
C SER A 304 15.84 -18.74 -10.74
N ASP A 305 15.28 -17.94 -11.65
CA ASP A 305 15.14 -16.49 -11.44
C ASP A 305 14.53 -16.27 -10.04
N ALA A 306 15.17 -15.42 -9.22
CA ALA A 306 14.81 -15.23 -7.81
C ALA A 306 13.32 -14.90 -7.59
N PHE A 307 12.67 -14.33 -8.60
CA PHE A 307 11.25 -13.99 -8.62
C PHE A 307 10.32 -15.20 -8.79
N ALA A 308 10.72 -16.21 -9.57
CA ALA A 308 9.85 -17.34 -9.92
C ALA A 308 9.63 -18.30 -8.74
N ALA A 309 10.59 -18.41 -7.83
CA ALA A 309 10.48 -19.23 -6.63
C ALA A 309 9.34 -18.81 -5.69
N TYR A 310 8.83 -17.59 -5.82
CA TYR A 310 7.80 -17.03 -4.93
C TYR A 310 6.40 -17.02 -5.56
N PHE A 311 6.18 -17.56 -6.76
CA PHE A 311 4.84 -17.55 -7.33
C PHE A 311 3.86 -18.37 -6.48
N ALA A 312 2.70 -17.77 -6.19
CA ALA A 312 1.63 -18.46 -5.46
C ALA A 312 0.89 -19.48 -6.35
N ASP A 313 0.84 -19.25 -7.66
CA ASP A 313 0.11 -20.07 -8.64
C ASP A 313 1.06 -20.95 -9.50
N GLY A 314 2.27 -21.27 -9.00
CA GLY A 314 3.32 -21.94 -9.76
C GLY A 314 3.82 -21.10 -10.96
N ASP A 315 4.07 -21.71 -12.13
CA ASP A 315 4.57 -20.99 -13.32
C ASP A 315 3.58 -20.00 -13.97
N LYS A 316 2.42 -19.75 -13.35
CA LYS A 316 1.41 -18.83 -13.89
C LYS A 316 1.73 -17.37 -13.54
N GLN A 317 2.30 -16.65 -14.50
CA GLN A 317 2.63 -15.22 -14.32
C GLN A 317 1.46 -14.25 -14.53
N LYS A 318 0.45 -14.63 -15.33
CA LYS A 318 -0.62 -13.73 -15.76
C LYS A 318 -1.96 -14.43 -15.94
N ASP A 319 -3.01 -13.81 -15.44
CA ASP A 319 -4.39 -14.19 -15.71
C ASP A 319 -4.80 -13.90 -17.16
N ARG A 320 -5.49 -14.84 -17.80
CA ARG A 320 -6.15 -14.62 -19.08
C ARG A 320 -7.41 -13.76 -18.87
N PRO A 321 -7.90 -13.07 -19.92
CA PRO A 321 -9.07 -12.21 -19.77
C PRO A 321 -10.31 -12.99 -19.29
N PRO A 322 -11.16 -12.37 -18.44
CA PRO A 322 -12.42 -12.98 -18.03
C PRO A 322 -13.41 -13.03 -19.20
N VAL A 323 -14.10 -14.15 -19.36
CA VAL A 323 -15.14 -14.38 -20.37
C VAL A 323 -16.40 -14.92 -19.70
N TYR A 324 -17.56 -14.63 -20.28
CA TYR A 324 -18.81 -15.23 -19.81
C TYR A 324 -18.86 -16.69 -20.25
N CYS A 325 -19.16 -17.58 -19.31
CA CYS A 325 -19.39 -18.99 -19.56
C CYS A 325 -20.88 -19.31 -19.43
N GLU A 326 -21.50 -19.71 -20.55
CA GLU A 326 -22.91 -20.08 -20.58
C GLU A 326 -23.22 -21.32 -19.74
N GLU A 327 -22.32 -22.31 -19.73
CA GLU A 327 -22.49 -23.58 -19.00
C GLU A 327 -22.60 -23.38 -17.48
N LEU A 328 -21.86 -22.41 -16.93
CA LEU A 328 -21.85 -22.11 -15.49
C LEU A 328 -22.71 -20.90 -15.12
N GLY A 329 -23.09 -20.06 -16.09
CA GLY A 329 -23.72 -18.76 -15.83
C GLY A 329 -22.82 -17.77 -15.10
N LEU A 330 -21.50 -17.94 -15.19
CA LEU A 330 -20.49 -17.17 -14.45
C LEU A 330 -19.45 -16.54 -15.39
N ALA A 331 -18.78 -15.49 -14.91
CA ALA A 331 -17.55 -15.02 -15.53
C ALA A 331 -16.38 -15.91 -15.08
N ILE A 332 -15.67 -16.51 -16.03
CA ILE A 332 -14.51 -17.37 -15.79
C ILE A 332 -13.28 -16.82 -16.49
N GLU A 333 -12.08 -17.22 -16.04
CA GLU A 333 -10.86 -16.99 -16.82
C GLU A 333 -10.94 -17.76 -18.15
N LYS A 334 -10.60 -17.12 -19.27
CA LYS A 334 -10.59 -17.79 -20.59
C LYS A 334 -9.78 -19.08 -20.55
N LEU A 335 -10.37 -20.20 -20.96
CA LEU A 335 -9.71 -21.53 -20.99
C LEU A 335 -8.50 -21.56 -21.92
N LYS A 336 -7.59 -22.51 -21.69
CA LYS A 336 -6.40 -22.70 -22.55
C LYS A 336 -6.91 -23.32 -23.85
N ASP A 337 -6.26 -23.01 -24.96
CA ASP A 337 -6.63 -23.62 -26.24
C ASP A 337 -6.55 -25.16 -26.11
N GLY A 338 -7.61 -25.85 -26.52
CA GLY A 338 -7.73 -27.31 -26.42
C GLY A 338 -8.32 -27.85 -25.11
N PHE A 339 -8.65 -26.99 -24.13
CA PHE A 339 -9.32 -27.40 -22.89
C PHE A 339 -10.81 -27.02 -22.89
N THR A 340 -11.65 -27.89 -22.33
CA THR A 340 -13.06 -27.64 -22.02
C THR A 340 -13.28 -27.66 -20.51
N LEU A 341 -14.42 -27.16 -20.02
CA LEU A 341 -14.72 -27.19 -18.59
C LEU A 341 -14.85 -28.62 -18.06
N SER A 342 -15.55 -29.50 -18.79
CA SER A 342 -15.67 -30.91 -18.41
C SER A 342 -14.30 -31.58 -18.28
N ASN A 343 -13.38 -31.33 -19.23
CA ASN A 343 -12.04 -31.91 -19.20
C ASN A 343 -11.19 -31.43 -18.01
N LEU A 344 -11.47 -30.23 -17.49
CA LEU A 344 -10.79 -29.68 -16.31
C LEU A 344 -11.42 -30.15 -15.00
N TRP A 345 -12.70 -30.54 -15.03
CA TRP A 345 -13.45 -30.97 -13.85
C TRP A 345 -13.34 -32.47 -13.58
N GLU A 346 -13.26 -33.27 -14.64
CA GLU A 346 -13.13 -34.72 -14.54
C GLU A 346 -11.72 -35.13 -14.11
N VAL A 347 -11.63 -35.95 -13.06
CA VAL A 347 -10.36 -36.56 -12.64
C VAL A 347 -10.15 -37.83 -13.46
N VAL A 348 -9.11 -37.85 -14.30
CA VAL A 348 -8.68 -39.10 -14.96
C VAL A 348 -7.90 -39.92 -13.94
N GLU A 349 -8.43 -41.06 -13.51
CA GLU A 349 -7.65 -42.03 -12.72
C GLU A 349 -6.41 -42.43 -13.51
N GLN A 350 -5.23 -42.04 -13.03
CA GLN A 350 -3.96 -42.55 -13.56
C GLN A 350 -3.90 -44.04 -13.24
N LYS A 351 -3.94 -44.88 -14.29
CA LYS A 351 -3.68 -46.31 -14.19
C LYS A 351 -2.18 -46.61 -14.18
#